data_AF-A0A935TH75-F1
#
_entry.id   AF-A0A935TH75-F1
#
_cell.length_a   1.000
_cell.length_b   1.000
_cell.length_c   1.000
_cell.angle_alpha   90.00
_cell.angle_beta   90.00
_cell.angle_gamma   90.00
#
_symmetry.space_group_name_H-M   'P 1'
#
loop_
_entity.id
_entity.type
_entity.pdbx_description
1 polymer ?
#
loop_
_entity_poly.entity_id
_entity_poly.type
_entity_poly.pdbx_seq_one_letter_code
_entity_poly.pdbx_strand_id
1 'polypeptide(L)'
;MFSSLSRFAILLIALFAINTPATAQKRIRNSATDATTVSSRLYANREAAMQMADDIAYRRDLDKDWVRQAIGQARHLPQVAQLMLPAPRGTHKNWRVYRSRFIDPVRINAGVRFWQENEAALLQAEKEFGVPAHIIVGIIGVETIYGRNTGSYRVIDALSTLTFDFPSEHPRAVERQAFFKNELENYLSLTYKSSIDPLSLLGSYAGAMGLPQFMPSSWVKFAIDFDGDGKVDLFNSTADVIGSVANYFKAFQWQPGMPTHYPVRFDTNKLNLDALLAPDILPTFSVESFTAKGAVLLGDALEHKGPLALVELQNGDPKLVGNEPVYLAGTQNFYAITRYNWSSYYALSVIHLGQEVADARQKLR
;
A
#
# COMPACT_ATOMS: atom_id res chain seq x y z
N MET A 1 38.91 30.16 15.08
CA MET A 1 38.49 30.74 16.37
C MET A 1 37.08 31.31 16.17
N PHE A 2 36.07 30.62 16.75
CA PHE A 2 34.64 30.98 16.97
C PHE A 2 33.78 31.51 15.79
N SER A 3 32.79 30.74 15.28
CA SER A 3 31.38 30.55 15.76
C SER A 3 30.43 31.52 15.03
N SER A 4 29.15 31.31 14.71
CA SER A 4 28.13 30.24 14.70
C SER A 4 27.00 30.83 13.81
N LEU A 5 26.02 30.16 13.20
CA LEU A 5 24.94 29.35 13.73
C LEU A 5 24.14 28.90 12.49
N SER A 6 24.12 27.61 12.19
CA SER A 6 23.29 27.03 11.13
C SER A 6 21.95 26.63 11.73
N ARG A 7 20.85 27.17 11.18
CA ARG A 7 19.48 26.82 11.61
C ARG A 7 19.07 25.48 10.97
N PHE A 8 19.05 24.42 11.77
CA PHE A 8 18.40 23.16 11.45
C PHE A 8 16.88 23.30 11.59
N ALA A 9 16.12 22.97 10.54
CA ALA A 9 14.69 22.71 10.61
C ALA A 9 14.46 21.22 10.36
N ILE A 10 14.26 20.48 11.43
CA ILE A 10 13.87 19.07 11.45
C ILE A 10 12.34 19.04 11.50
N LEU A 11 11.67 18.51 10.47
CA LEU A 11 10.24 18.24 10.53
C LEU A 11 10.03 16.80 11.01
N LEU A 12 9.78 16.66 12.31
CA LEU A 12 9.34 15.43 12.97
C LEU A 12 7.84 15.24 12.74
N ILE A 13 7.45 14.05 12.26
CA ILE A 13 6.07 13.57 12.34
C ILE A 13 6.00 12.68 13.58
N ALA A 14 5.28 13.14 14.60
CA ALA A 14 4.94 12.37 15.79
C ALA A 14 3.46 12.61 16.16
N LEU A 15 2.72 11.51 16.30
CA LEU A 15 1.42 11.36 16.98
C LEU A 15 1.69 10.30 18.09
N PHE A 16 1.19 10.31 19.33
CA PHE A 16 0.13 10.98 20.09
C PHE A 16 0.39 10.77 21.62
N ALA A 17 -0.19 11.58 22.53
CA ALA A 17 -1.01 11.16 23.71
C ALA A 17 -1.06 12.16 24.92
N ILE A 18 -2.23 12.82 25.12
CA ILE A 18 -3.10 13.07 26.32
C ILE A 18 -2.47 13.48 27.71
N ASN A 19 -2.93 14.45 28.53
CA ASN A 19 -4.27 14.64 29.17
C ASN A 19 -4.51 15.99 29.95
N THR A 20 -5.74 16.55 29.80
CA THR A 20 -6.64 17.32 30.75
C THR A 20 -6.25 18.69 31.40
N PRO A 21 -7.22 19.47 31.96
CA PRO A 21 -8.45 20.02 31.37
C PRO A 21 -8.56 21.55 31.59
N ALA A 22 -9.30 22.27 30.74
CA ALA A 22 -9.74 23.63 31.05
C ALA A 22 -11.16 23.87 30.50
N THR A 23 -12.08 24.12 31.42
CA THR A 23 -13.46 24.53 31.18
C THR A 23 -13.53 25.87 30.46
N ALA A 24 -14.17 25.91 29.29
CA ALA A 24 -14.60 27.15 28.66
C ALA A 24 -16.01 26.95 28.07
N GLN A 25 -16.94 27.80 28.52
CA GLN A 25 -18.34 27.83 28.09
C GLN A 25 -18.48 27.98 26.58
N LYS A 26 -19.19 27.04 25.94
CA LYS A 26 -19.48 27.04 24.52
C LYS A 26 -20.67 27.95 24.23
N ARG A 27 -20.40 29.10 23.60
CA ARG A 27 -21.42 29.95 22.98
C ARG A 27 -21.92 29.25 21.73
N ILE A 28 -23.22 28.93 21.67
CA ILE A 28 -23.87 28.35 20.49
C ILE A 28 -23.89 29.42 19.39
N ARG A 29 -23.18 29.18 18.28
CA ARG A 29 -23.32 29.94 17.03
C ARG A 29 -24.05 29.07 16.01
N ASN A 30 -25.17 29.58 15.50
CA ASN A 30 -26.01 28.92 14.50
C ASN A 30 -25.26 28.72 13.17
N SER A 31 -25.35 27.50 12.64
CA SER A 31 -24.61 26.94 11.51
C SER A 31 -25.29 27.21 10.15
N ALA A 32 -25.31 28.46 9.70
CA ALA A 32 -25.75 28.77 8.32
C ALA A 32 -24.57 28.84 7.32
N THR A 33 -23.34 29.02 7.79
CA THR A 33 -22.14 29.17 6.94
C THR A 33 -21.50 27.85 6.51
N ASP A 34 -21.69 26.75 7.26
CA ASP A 34 -21.14 25.43 6.93
C ASP A 34 -21.93 24.73 5.81
N ALA A 35 -23.26 24.88 5.76
CA ALA A 35 -24.08 24.23 4.74
C ALA A 35 -23.77 24.77 3.32
N THR A 36 -23.53 26.08 3.19
CA THR A 36 -23.21 26.73 1.91
C THR A 36 -21.82 26.38 1.39
N THR A 37 -20.83 26.18 2.29
CA THR A 37 -19.47 25.74 1.93
C THR A 37 -19.37 24.23 1.69
N VAL A 38 -20.24 23.41 2.31
CA VAL A 38 -20.38 21.99 1.99
C VAL A 38 -21.07 21.81 0.64
N SER A 39 -22.12 22.59 0.35
CA SER A 39 -22.85 22.55 -0.94
C SER A 39 -21.96 22.91 -2.14
N SER A 40 -21.05 23.89 -2.01
CA SER A 40 -20.10 24.24 -3.08
C SER A 40 -19.01 23.19 -3.33
N ARG A 41 -18.92 22.15 -2.51
CA ARG A 41 -17.96 21.05 -2.63
C ARG A 41 -18.57 19.73 -3.09
N LEU A 42 -19.88 19.67 -3.31
CA LEU A 42 -20.55 18.46 -3.81
C LEU A 42 -20.43 18.33 -5.33
N TYR A 43 -20.31 17.10 -5.83
CA TYR A 43 -20.27 16.84 -7.27
C TYR A 43 -21.65 16.93 -7.95
N ALA A 44 -22.76 16.92 -7.20
CA ALA A 44 -24.11 17.07 -7.75
C ALA A 44 -24.29 18.37 -8.57
N ASN A 45 -23.51 19.41 -8.23
CA ASN A 45 -23.56 20.71 -8.89
C ASN A 45 -22.62 20.82 -10.10
N ARG A 46 -21.93 19.74 -10.49
CA ARG A 46 -20.98 19.72 -11.62
C ARG A 46 -21.55 18.91 -12.78
N GLU A 47 -21.89 19.60 -13.87
CA GLU A 47 -22.49 18.97 -15.06
C GLU A 47 -21.62 17.84 -15.62
N ALA A 48 -20.31 18.06 -15.78
CA ALA A 48 -19.38 17.04 -16.26
C ALA A 48 -19.32 15.80 -15.37
N ALA A 49 -19.45 15.95 -14.03
CA ALA A 49 -19.49 14.82 -13.12
C ALA A 49 -20.78 14.01 -13.27
N MET A 50 -21.91 14.68 -13.48
CA MET A 50 -23.21 14.04 -13.71
C MET A 50 -23.30 13.37 -15.08
N GLN A 51 -22.68 13.93 -16.12
CA GLN A 51 -22.55 13.27 -17.43
C GLN A 51 -21.68 12.01 -17.31
N MET A 52 -20.58 12.06 -16.56
CA MET A 52 -19.76 10.87 -16.31
C MET A 52 -20.50 9.83 -15.45
N ALA A 53 -21.31 10.26 -14.48
CA ALA A 53 -22.16 9.36 -13.71
C ALA A 53 -23.11 8.57 -14.61
N ASP A 54 -23.75 9.24 -15.58
CA ASP A 54 -24.61 8.60 -16.57
C ASP A 54 -23.83 7.61 -17.47
N ASP A 55 -22.63 7.98 -17.92
CA ASP A 55 -21.72 7.10 -18.68
C ASP A 55 -21.30 5.85 -17.88
N ILE A 56 -20.96 6.03 -16.61
CA ILE A 56 -20.60 4.93 -15.70
C ILE A 56 -21.80 3.99 -15.51
N ALA A 57 -22.99 4.55 -15.25
CA ALA A 57 -24.20 3.75 -15.06
C ALA A 57 -24.49 2.88 -16.29
N TYR A 58 -24.40 3.47 -17.49
CA TYR A 58 -24.58 2.73 -18.74
C TYR A 58 -23.52 1.64 -18.94
N ARG A 59 -22.23 1.96 -18.80
CA ARG A 59 -21.14 0.99 -19.05
C ARG A 59 -21.06 -0.14 -18.03
N ARG A 60 -21.56 0.08 -16.82
CA ARG A 60 -21.52 -0.88 -15.71
C ARG A 60 -22.85 -1.58 -15.44
N ASP A 61 -23.88 -1.27 -16.22
CA ASP A 61 -25.25 -1.79 -16.05
C ASP A 61 -25.77 -1.53 -14.62
N LEU A 62 -25.65 -0.28 -14.17
CA LEU A 62 -26.09 0.18 -12.85
C LEU A 62 -27.30 1.11 -13.00
N ASP A 63 -28.12 1.18 -11.96
CA ASP A 63 -29.20 2.15 -11.90
C ASP A 63 -28.66 3.59 -11.99
N LYS A 64 -29.16 4.33 -12.98
CA LYS A 64 -28.67 5.67 -13.31
C LYS A 64 -28.87 6.65 -12.15
N ASP A 65 -30.04 6.66 -11.53
CA ASP A 65 -30.37 7.61 -10.48
C ASP A 65 -29.56 7.32 -9.21
N TRP A 66 -29.35 6.03 -8.91
CA TRP A 66 -28.46 5.59 -7.83
C TRP A 66 -27.01 6.05 -8.05
N VAL A 67 -26.44 5.87 -9.25
CA VAL A 67 -25.06 6.32 -9.53
C VAL A 67 -24.94 7.84 -9.43
N ARG A 68 -25.91 8.58 -9.98
CA ARG A 68 -25.96 10.05 -9.86
C ARG A 68 -26.06 10.48 -8.40
N GLN A 69 -26.88 9.81 -7.61
CA GLN A 69 -27.04 10.10 -6.17
C GLN A 69 -25.75 9.80 -5.39
N ALA A 70 -25.06 8.71 -5.68
CA ALA A 70 -23.81 8.32 -5.04
C ALA A 70 -22.68 9.32 -5.35
N ILE A 71 -22.41 9.57 -6.64
CA ILE A 71 -21.40 10.54 -7.07
C ILE A 71 -21.79 11.96 -6.63
N GLY A 72 -23.06 12.32 -6.76
CA GLY A 72 -23.55 13.66 -6.43
C GLY A 72 -23.32 14.06 -4.97
N GLN A 73 -23.40 13.10 -4.05
CA GLN A 73 -23.15 13.28 -2.62
C GLN A 73 -21.67 13.17 -2.21
N ALA A 74 -20.79 12.82 -3.15
CA ALA A 74 -19.35 12.86 -2.91
C ALA A 74 -18.88 14.31 -2.74
N ARG A 75 -17.92 14.51 -1.84
CA ARG A 75 -17.34 15.81 -1.51
C ARG A 75 -15.95 15.90 -2.13
N HIS A 76 -15.68 17.01 -2.81
CA HIS A 76 -14.34 17.33 -3.28
C HIS A 76 -13.39 17.56 -2.10
N LEU A 77 -12.25 16.87 -2.10
CA LEU A 77 -11.23 16.90 -1.05
C LEU A 77 -9.89 17.46 -1.58
N PRO A 78 -9.65 18.79 -1.57
CA PRO A 78 -8.42 19.37 -2.13
C PRO A 78 -7.13 18.78 -1.56
N GLN A 79 -7.13 18.42 -0.27
CA GLN A 79 -6.01 17.77 0.40
C GLN A 79 -5.64 16.41 -0.21
N VAL A 80 -6.61 15.65 -0.74
CA VAL A 80 -6.36 14.36 -1.40
C VAL A 80 -5.58 14.56 -2.70
N ALA A 81 -5.92 15.57 -3.49
CA ALA A 81 -5.17 15.93 -4.70
C ALA A 81 -3.72 16.32 -4.33
N GLN A 82 -3.52 17.12 -3.28
CA GLN A 82 -2.19 17.50 -2.80
C GLN A 82 -1.32 16.29 -2.41
N LEU A 83 -1.92 15.28 -1.77
CA LEU A 83 -1.23 14.06 -1.34
C LEU A 83 -0.78 13.17 -2.51
N MET A 84 -1.30 13.38 -3.72
CA MET A 84 -0.87 12.66 -4.93
C MET A 84 0.36 13.26 -5.59
N LEU A 85 0.74 14.50 -5.25
CA LEU A 85 1.92 15.11 -5.83
C LEU A 85 3.19 14.38 -5.36
N PRO A 86 4.16 14.19 -6.27
CA PRO A 86 5.42 13.54 -5.90
C PRO A 86 6.16 14.36 -4.84
N ALA A 87 6.97 13.68 -4.04
CA ALA A 87 7.84 14.34 -3.07
C ALA A 87 8.77 15.36 -3.76
N PRO A 88 9.13 16.46 -3.08
CA PRO A 88 10.08 17.44 -3.61
C PRO A 88 11.40 16.78 -4.03
N ARG A 89 11.94 17.21 -5.16
CA ARG A 89 13.24 16.75 -5.67
C ARG A 89 14.34 17.05 -4.65
N GLY A 90 15.34 16.16 -4.55
CA GLY A 90 16.53 16.36 -3.73
C GLY A 90 16.52 15.67 -2.36
N THR A 91 15.43 15.00 -1.98
CA THR A 91 15.43 14.17 -0.76
C THR A 91 15.97 12.78 -1.10
N HIS A 92 17.12 12.41 -0.52
CA HIS A 92 17.66 11.06 -0.65
C HIS A 92 16.72 10.05 0.03
N LYS A 93 16.40 8.95 -0.66
CA LYS A 93 15.70 7.84 -0.02
C LYS A 93 16.63 7.22 1.02
N ASN A 94 16.05 6.78 2.13
CA ASN A 94 16.80 6.20 3.23
C ASN A 94 16.09 4.93 3.74
N TRP A 95 16.68 3.78 3.44
CA TRP A 95 16.14 2.48 3.77
C TRP A 95 15.98 2.29 5.28
N ARG A 96 16.99 2.65 6.07
CA ARG A 96 16.94 2.49 7.53
C ARG A 96 15.82 3.32 8.15
N VAL A 97 15.63 4.56 7.69
CA VAL A 97 14.52 5.43 8.13
C VAL A 97 13.17 4.93 7.63
N TYR A 98 13.10 4.35 6.43
CA TYR A 98 11.86 3.76 5.93
C TYR A 98 11.48 2.50 6.74
N ARG A 99 12.43 1.58 6.93
CA ARG A 99 12.28 0.33 7.70
C ARG A 99 11.81 0.62 9.13
N SER A 100 12.40 1.60 9.81
CA SER A 100 12.07 1.89 11.22
C SER A 100 10.63 2.36 11.45
N ARG A 101 9.89 2.75 10.41
CA ARG A 101 8.46 3.11 10.49
C ARG A 101 7.53 1.90 10.58
N PHE A 102 8.02 0.74 10.15
CA PHE A 102 7.25 -0.51 10.11
C PHE A 102 7.78 -1.51 11.12
N ILE A 103 9.10 -1.58 11.30
CA ILE A 103 9.72 -2.55 12.19
C ILE A 103 9.91 -1.91 13.57
N ASP A 104 8.81 -1.90 14.32
CA ASP A 104 8.74 -1.33 15.66
C ASP A 104 8.06 -2.30 16.66
N PRO A 105 8.32 -2.17 17.97
CA PRO A 105 7.76 -3.09 18.96
C PRO A 105 6.22 -3.11 19.02
N VAL A 106 5.54 -1.99 18.74
CA VAL A 106 4.08 -1.93 18.76
C VAL A 106 3.51 -2.78 17.63
N ARG A 107 4.05 -2.63 16.42
CA ARG A 107 3.61 -3.41 15.25
C ARG A 107 4.00 -4.89 15.37
N ILE A 108 5.20 -5.21 15.85
CA ILE A 108 5.62 -6.61 16.05
C ILE A 108 4.70 -7.30 17.06
N ASN A 109 4.46 -6.69 18.23
CA ASN A 109 3.58 -7.27 19.24
C ASN A 109 2.12 -7.41 18.77
N ALA A 110 1.64 -6.49 17.95
CA ALA A 110 0.32 -6.62 17.32
C ALA A 110 0.28 -7.77 16.31
N GLY A 111 1.36 -7.97 15.54
CA GLY A 111 1.46 -9.07 14.59
C GLY A 111 1.52 -10.43 15.24
N VAL A 112 2.21 -10.56 16.37
CA VAL A 112 2.23 -11.81 17.14
C VAL A 112 0.82 -12.19 17.59
N ARG A 113 0.06 -11.23 18.15
CA ARG A 113 -1.34 -11.46 18.55
C ARG A 113 -2.22 -11.81 17.35
N PHE A 114 -2.15 -11.02 16.27
CA PHE A 114 -2.90 -11.27 15.05
C PHE A 114 -2.61 -12.68 14.51
N TRP A 115 -1.35 -13.11 14.48
CA TRP A 115 -0.99 -14.46 14.05
C TRP A 115 -1.62 -15.51 14.97
N GLN A 116 -1.47 -15.37 16.29
CA GLN A 116 -2.02 -16.32 17.26
C GLN A 116 -3.55 -16.46 17.17
N GLU A 117 -4.26 -15.34 17.06
CA GLU A 117 -5.72 -15.30 16.93
C GLU A 117 -6.21 -15.91 15.62
N ASN A 118 -5.37 -15.92 14.58
CA ASN A 118 -5.75 -16.36 13.23
C ASN A 118 -4.92 -17.55 12.72
N GLU A 119 -4.33 -18.35 13.63
CA GLU A 119 -3.38 -19.42 13.27
C GLU A 119 -4.02 -20.44 12.31
N ALA A 120 -5.29 -20.80 12.52
CA ALA A 120 -5.99 -21.74 11.65
C ALA A 120 -6.15 -21.21 10.21
N ALA A 121 -6.63 -19.97 10.05
CA ALA A 121 -6.81 -19.36 8.74
C ALA A 121 -5.47 -19.16 8.01
N LEU A 122 -4.43 -18.73 8.72
CA LEU A 122 -3.08 -18.59 8.16
C LEU A 122 -2.51 -19.93 7.67
N LEU A 123 -2.66 -21.00 8.46
CA LEU A 123 -2.22 -22.34 8.06
C LEU A 123 -3.01 -22.86 6.86
N GLN A 124 -4.32 -22.63 6.82
CA GLN A 124 -5.15 -22.99 5.68
C GLN A 124 -4.72 -22.24 4.41
N ALA A 125 -4.51 -20.93 4.52
CA ALA A 125 -4.08 -20.11 3.38
C ALA A 125 -2.68 -20.51 2.89
N GLU A 126 -1.75 -20.80 3.78
CA GLU A 126 -0.42 -21.30 3.40
C GLU A 126 -0.53 -22.64 2.66
N LYS A 127 -1.38 -23.55 3.12
CA LYS A 127 -1.62 -24.85 2.47
C LYS A 127 -2.27 -24.70 1.08
N GLU A 128 -3.24 -23.81 0.94
CA GLU A 128 -4.04 -23.68 -0.28
C GLU A 128 -3.36 -22.83 -1.36
N PHE A 129 -2.69 -21.75 -0.96
CA PHE A 129 -2.08 -20.78 -1.87
C PHE A 129 -0.55 -20.88 -1.93
N GLY A 130 0.09 -21.58 -0.99
CA GLY A 130 1.55 -21.71 -0.91
C GLY A 130 2.27 -20.41 -0.51
N VAL A 131 1.53 -19.44 0.02
CA VAL A 131 2.04 -18.16 0.51
C VAL A 131 2.32 -18.31 2.01
N PRO A 132 3.58 -18.16 2.47
CA PRO A 132 3.91 -18.30 3.88
C PRO A 132 3.13 -17.33 4.76
N ALA A 133 2.67 -17.80 5.92
CA ALA A 133 1.90 -16.99 6.86
C ALA A 133 2.60 -15.68 7.25
N HIS A 134 3.95 -15.69 7.39
CA HIS A 134 4.69 -14.47 7.71
C HIS A 134 4.62 -13.39 6.62
N ILE A 135 4.44 -13.76 5.35
CA ILE A 135 4.26 -12.80 4.25
C ILE A 135 2.88 -12.15 4.34
N ILE A 136 1.83 -12.96 4.59
CA ILE A 136 0.45 -12.47 4.76
C ILE A 136 0.37 -11.52 5.96
N VAL A 137 0.93 -11.93 7.10
CA VAL A 137 1.02 -11.09 8.32
C VAL A 137 1.84 -9.83 8.06
N GLY A 138 2.95 -9.94 7.32
CA GLY A 138 3.76 -8.79 6.92
C GLY A 138 2.97 -7.74 6.13
N ILE A 139 2.14 -8.17 5.16
CA ILE A 139 1.28 -7.28 4.37
C ILE A 139 0.28 -6.56 5.25
N ILE A 140 -0.55 -7.32 5.98
CA ILE A 140 -1.62 -6.75 6.81
C ILE A 140 -1.04 -5.82 7.88
N GLY A 141 0.12 -6.19 8.43
CA GLY A 141 0.87 -5.41 9.38
C GLY A 141 1.34 -4.09 8.79
N VAL A 142 1.98 -4.10 7.61
CA VAL A 142 2.46 -2.90 6.92
C VAL A 142 1.30 -1.97 6.55
N GLU A 143 0.22 -2.52 6.01
CA GLU A 143 -0.93 -1.75 5.51
C GLU A 143 -1.71 -1.04 6.61
N THR A 144 -2.12 -1.77 7.66
CA THR A 144 -3.10 -1.23 8.61
C THR A 144 -2.74 -1.41 10.08
N ILE A 145 -1.56 -1.96 10.38
CA ILE A 145 -1.21 -2.40 11.75
C ILE A 145 -2.32 -3.34 12.26
N TYR A 146 -2.72 -4.30 11.42
CA TYR A 146 -3.73 -5.30 11.75
C TYR A 146 -5.08 -4.67 12.11
N GLY A 147 -5.54 -3.72 11.29
CA GLY A 147 -6.83 -3.05 11.41
C GLY A 147 -6.85 -1.77 12.27
N ARG A 148 -5.76 -1.38 12.93
CA ARG A 148 -5.73 -0.15 13.76
C ARG A 148 -5.77 1.13 12.94
N ASN A 149 -5.34 1.09 11.69
CA ASN A 149 -5.37 2.23 10.77
C ASN A 149 -5.83 1.80 9.38
N THR A 150 -7.15 1.80 9.16
CA THR A 150 -7.78 1.43 7.88
C THR A 150 -8.10 2.65 7.00
N GLY A 151 -7.81 3.86 7.48
CA GLY A 151 -8.10 5.12 6.82
C GLY A 151 -9.42 5.77 7.29
N SER A 152 -9.55 7.06 7.03
CA SER A 152 -10.62 7.92 7.57
C SER A 152 -11.37 8.70 6.50
N TYR A 153 -11.08 8.46 5.22
CA TYR A 153 -11.74 9.12 4.11
C TYR A 153 -12.91 8.27 3.64
N ARG A 154 -14.06 8.87 3.36
CA ARG A 154 -15.10 8.16 2.59
C ARG A 154 -14.50 7.80 1.24
N VAL A 155 -14.56 6.53 0.87
CA VAL A 155 -13.91 6.03 -0.34
C VAL A 155 -14.45 6.74 -1.57
N ILE A 156 -15.77 6.96 -1.62
CA ILE A 156 -16.42 7.72 -2.69
C ILE A 156 -15.89 9.16 -2.83
N ASP A 157 -15.55 9.84 -1.73
CA ASP A 157 -15.02 11.21 -1.76
C ASP A 157 -13.60 11.21 -2.35
N ALA A 158 -12.76 10.28 -1.91
CA ALA A 158 -11.39 10.14 -2.39
C ALA A 158 -11.36 9.78 -3.88
N LEU A 159 -12.08 8.74 -4.29
CA LEU A 159 -12.11 8.28 -5.68
C LEU A 159 -12.76 9.30 -6.62
N SER A 160 -13.83 9.97 -6.19
CA SER A 160 -14.43 11.06 -6.99
C SER A 160 -13.46 12.22 -7.14
N THR A 161 -12.82 12.66 -6.06
CA THR A 161 -11.77 13.69 -6.11
C THR A 161 -10.68 13.33 -7.10
N LEU A 162 -10.16 12.11 -7.05
CA LEU A 162 -9.06 11.68 -7.91
C LEU A 162 -9.49 11.35 -9.34
N THR A 163 -10.79 11.20 -9.59
CA THR A 163 -11.36 11.05 -10.94
C THR A 163 -11.58 12.41 -11.60
N PHE A 164 -12.14 13.37 -10.87
CA PHE A 164 -12.57 14.65 -11.44
C PHE A 164 -11.56 15.78 -11.27
N ASP A 165 -10.74 15.73 -10.22
CA ASP A 165 -9.84 16.81 -9.79
C ASP A 165 -8.42 16.28 -9.53
N PHE A 166 -7.96 15.31 -10.32
CA PHE A 166 -6.58 14.83 -10.22
C PHE A 166 -5.60 15.97 -10.56
N PRO A 167 -4.52 16.20 -9.78
CA PRO A 167 -3.61 17.31 -10.00
C PRO A 167 -2.91 17.18 -11.37
N SER A 168 -3.04 18.22 -12.20
CA SER A 168 -2.49 18.25 -13.55
C SER A 168 -0.95 18.35 -13.57
N GLU A 169 -0.36 18.80 -12.47
CA GLU A 169 1.09 18.92 -12.28
C GLU A 169 1.76 17.56 -12.06
N HIS A 170 0.99 16.50 -11.78
CA HIS A 170 1.54 15.16 -11.62
C HIS A 170 2.05 14.63 -12.98
N PRO A 171 3.27 14.06 -13.06
CA PRO A 171 3.88 13.65 -14.33
C PRO A 171 3.13 12.55 -15.08
N ARG A 172 2.20 11.86 -14.41
CA ARG A 172 1.33 10.81 -14.96
C ARG A 172 -0.15 11.13 -14.77
N ALA A 173 -0.53 12.41 -14.83
CA ALA A 173 -1.88 12.86 -14.48
C ALA A 173 -2.96 12.13 -15.28
N VAL A 174 -2.77 12.00 -16.60
CA VAL A 174 -3.74 11.35 -17.50
C VAL A 174 -3.94 9.88 -17.15
N GLU A 175 -2.86 9.11 -16.99
CA GLU A 175 -2.96 7.69 -16.67
C GLU A 175 -3.54 7.46 -15.27
N ARG A 176 -3.19 8.33 -14.31
CA ARG A 176 -3.69 8.23 -12.93
C ARG A 176 -5.16 8.59 -12.85
N GLN A 177 -5.60 9.63 -13.55
CA GLN A 177 -7.02 9.98 -13.62
C GLN A 177 -7.85 8.85 -14.24
N ALA A 178 -7.37 8.23 -15.33
CA ALA A 178 -8.02 7.07 -15.94
C ALA A 178 -8.06 5.86 -14.99
N PHE A 179 -6.98 5.63 -14.23
CA PHE A 179 -6.92 4.60 -13.19
C PHE A 179 -7.98 4.85 -12.11
N PHE A 180 -8.04 6.06 -11.53
CA PHE A 180 -9.01 6.37 -10.48
C PHE A 180 -10.46 6.37 -10.97
N LYS A 181 -10.70 6.75 -12.24
CA LYS A 181 -12.01 6.55 -12.88
C LYS A 181 -12.41 5.07 -12.86
N ASN A 182 -11.50 4.18 -13.27
CA ASN A 182 -11.76 2.74 -13.22
C ASN A 182 -11.97 2.22 -11.79
N GLU A 183 -11.24 2.74 -10.80
CA GLU A 183 -11.45 2.37 -9.39
C GLU A 183 -12.81 2.84 -8.85
N LEU A 184 -13.24 4.06 -9.19
CA LEU A 184 -14.57 4.57 -8.85
C LEU A 184 -15.68 3.67 -9.44
N GLU A 185 -15.51 3.22 -10.68
CA GLU A 185 -16.46 2.30 -11.32
C GLU A 185 -16.53 0.93 -10.65
N ASN A 186 -15.37 0.36 -10.27
CA ASN A 186 -15.33 -0.89 -9.54
C ASN A 186 -15.94 -0.73 -8.15
N TYR A 187 -15.70 0.40 -7.48
CA TYR A 187 -16.30 0.72 -6.17
C TYR A 187 -17.84 0.81 -6.24
N LEU A 188 -18.38 1.54 -7.22
CA LEU A 188 -19.82 1.64 -7.43
C LEU A 188 -20.44 0.29 -7.76
N SER A 189 -19.79 -0.49 -8.63
CA SER A 189 -20.26 -1.84 -8.97
C SER A 189 -20.25 -2.77 -7.76
N LEU A 190 -19.19 -2.72 -6.94
CA LEU A 190 -19.03 -3.52 -5.73
C LEU A 190 -20.12 -3.20 -4.70
N THR A 191 -20.31 -1.92 -4.40
CA THR A 191 -21.27 -1.45 -3.38
C THR A 191 -22.71 -1.70 -3.83
N TYR A 192 -23.02 -1.49 -5.11
CA TYR A 192 -24.33 -1.81 -5.67
C TYR A 192 -24.67 -3.31 -5.55
N LYS A 193 -23.78 -4.18 -6.02
CA LYS A 193 -23.99 -5.65 -5.98
C LYS A 193 -24.10 -6.18 -4.55
N SER A 194 -23.36 -5.58 -3.62
CA SER A 194 -23.34 -6.01 -2.22
C SER A 194 -24.40 -5.34 -1.37
N SER A 195 -25.26 -4.49 -1.95
CA SER A 195 -26.25 -3.67 -1.22
C SER A 195 -25.64 -2.85 -0.08
N ILE A 196 -24.41 -2.38 -0.27
CA ILE A 196 -23.68 -1.52 0.68
C ILE A 196 -23.94 -0.06 0.29
N ASP A 197 -24.20 0.80 1.28
CA ASP A 197 -24.27 2.24 1.05
C ASP A 197 -22.91 2.76 0.53
N PRO A 198 -22.82 3.30 -0.69
CA PRO A 198 -21.57 3.79 -1.25
C PRO A 198 -21.00 4.99 -0.48
N LEU A 199 -21.75 5.60 0.44
CA LEU A 199 -21.28 6.68 1.30
C LEU A 199 -20.72 6.20 2.65
N SER A 200 -20.87 4.92 3.01
CA SER A 200 -20.50 4.42 4.34
C SER A 200 -19.06 3.93 4.46
N LEU A 201 -18.47 3.43 3.36
CA LEU A 201 -17.15 2.81 3.41
C LEU A 201 -16.04 3.85 3.58
N LEU A 202 -15.16 3.57 4.54
CA LEU A 202 -13.95 4.35 4.80
C LEU A 202 -12.71 3.66 4.25
N GLY A 203 -11.70 4.47 3.92
CA GLY A 203 -10.45 4.00 3.37
C GLY A 203 -9.35 5.07 3.38
N SER A 204 -8.26 4.75 2.70
CA SER A 204 -7.15 5.69 2.52
C SER A 204 -7.53 6.88 1.64
N TYR A 205 -6.67 7.89 1.62
CA TYR A 205 -6.80 9.04 0.73
C TYR A 205 -6.77 8.65 -0.76
N ALA A 206 -6.30 7.44 -1.10
CA ALA A 206 -6.31 6.91 -2.46
C ALA A 206 -7.52 6.01 -2.75
N GLY A 207 -8.39 5.75 -1.76
CA GLY A 207 -9.54 4.85 -1.90
C GLY A 207 -9.23 3.37 -1.67
N ALA A 208 -8.10 3.05 -1.03
CA ALA A 208 -7.81 1.68 -0.60
C ALA A 208 -8.62 1.32 0.66
N MET A 209 -9.11 0.09 0.75
CA MET A 209 -10.15 -0.33 1.69
C MET A 209 -9.76 -1.52 2.54
N GLY A 210 -10.34 -1.59 3.75
CA GLY A 210 -10.21 -2.72 4.66
C GLY A 210 -8.82 -2.91 5.26
N LEU A 211 -8.66 -4.02 5.99
CA LEU A 211 -7.38 -4.46 6.55
C LEU A 211 -6.27 -4.70 5.50
N PRO A 212 -6.57 -5.20 4.28
CA PRO A 212 -5.54 -5.44 3.27
C PRO A 212 -5.26 -4.22 2.40
N GLN A 213 -5.94 -3.08 2.62
CA GLN A 213 -5.86 -1.87 1.78
C GLN A 213 -5.99 -2.20 0.29
N PHE A 214 -6.99 -3.02 -0.05
CA PHE A 214 -7.30 -3.31 -1.44
C PHE A 214 -7.95 -2.09 -2.09
N MET A 215 -7.45 -1.73 -3.28
CA MET A 215 -8.20 -0.90 -4.21
C MET A 215 -9.49 -1.63 -4.63
N PRO A 216 -10.58 -0.91 -4.97
CA PRO A 216 -11.83 -1.54 -5.39
C PRO A 216 -11.66 -2.60 -6.49
N SER A 217 -10.82 -2.36 -7.49
CA SER A 217 -10.58 -3.35 -8.55
C SER A 217 -9.84 -4.59 -8.05
N SER A 218 -8.97 -4.45 -7.04
CA SER A 218 -8.32 -5.58 -6.36
C SER A 218 -9.35 -6.39 -5.56
N TRP A 219 -10.28 -5.73 -4.89
CA TRP A 219 -11.38 -6.42 -4.20
C TRP A 219 -12.19 -7.27 -5.17
N VAL A 220 -12.65 -6.68 -6.28
CA VAL A 220 -13.45 -7.38 -7.30
C VAL A 220 -12.72 -8.60 -7.88
N LYS A 221 -11.39 -8.57 -8.00
CA LYS A 221 -10.61 -9.62 -8.66
C LYS A 221 -10.08 -10.69 -7.71
N PHE A 222 -9.74 -10.33 -6.48
CA PHE A 222 -8.90 -11.16 -5.62
C PHE A 222 -9.51 -11.45 -4.26
N ALA A 223 -10.53 -10.69 -3.84
CA ALA A 223 -11.17 -10.94 -2.57
C ALA A 223 -12.00 -12.23 -2.64
N ILE A 224 -11.90 -13.06 -1.59
CA ILE A 224 -12.59 -14.35 -1.50
C ILE A 224 -13.23 -14.49 -0.12
N ASP A 225 -14.33 -15.23 -0.11
CA ASP A 225 -14.99 -15.74 1.10
C ASP A 225 -14.15 -16.93 1.58
N PHE A 226 -13.39 -16.72 2.65
CA PHE A 226 -12.40 -17.68 3.13
C PHE A 226 -12.84 -18.41 4.40
N ASP A 227 -13.83 -17.88 5.12
CA ASP A 227 -14.49 -18.59 6.22
C ASP A 227 -15.75 -19.36 5.79
N GLY A 228 -16.25 -19.14 4.57
CA GLY A 228 -17.34 -19.88 3.94
C GLY A 228 -18.73 -19.43 4.38
N ASP A 229 -18.88 -18.20 4.88
CA ASP A 229 -20.16 -17.67 5.36
C ASP A 229 -21.09 -17.13 4.24
N GLY A 230 -20.60 -17.15 2.99
CA GLY A 230 -21.27 -16.68 1.79
C GLY A 230 -21.04 -15.19 1.48
N LYS A 231 -20.18 -14.51 2.22
CA LYS A 231 -19.86 -13.07 2.05
C LYS A 231 -18.36 -12.85 2.04
N VAL A 232 -17.96 -11.68 1.55
CA VAL A 232 -16.56 -11.23 1.59
C VAL A 232 -16.48 -9.94 2.40
N ASP A 233 -15.93 -10.00 3.61
CA ASP A 233 -15.75 -8.87 4.51
C ASP A 233 -14.28 -8.60 4.82
N LEU A 234 -13.65 -7.72 4.04
CA LEU A 234 -12.26 -7.30 4.26
C LEU A 234 -12.08 -6.26 5.38
N PHE A 235 -13.14 -5.92 6.12
CA PHE A 235 -13.09 -5.01 7.27
C PHE A 235 -13.15 -5.76 8.60
N ASN A 236 -13.99 -6.81 8.72
CA ASN A 236 -14.19 -7.49 9.99
C ASN A 236 -13.90 -9.00 9.97
N SER A 237 -13.90 -9.67 8.81
CA SER A 237 -13.48 -11.08 8.72
C SER A 237 -11.97 -11.15 8.48
N THR A 238 -11.21 -11.45 9.53
CA THR A 238 -9.76 -11.68 9.40
C THR A 238 -9.45 -12.90 8.53
N ALA A 239 -10.35 -13.88 8.47
CA ALA A 239 -10.23 -15.03 7.56
C ALA A 239 -10.27 -14.58 6.10
N ASP A 240 -11.29 -13.81 5.71
CA ASP A 240 -11.41 -13.27 4.34
C ASP A 240 -10.20 -12.40 3.97
N VAL A 241 -9.73 -11.58 4.91
CA VAL A 241 -8.52 -10.77 4.71
C VAL A 241 -7.31 -11.65 4.42
N ILE A 242 -7.08 -12.69 5.22
CA ILE A 242 -5.97 -13.63 5.06
C ILE A 242 -6.05 -14.36 3.72
N GLY A 243 -7.22 -14.94 3.41
CA GLY A 243 -7.47 -15.66 2.17
C GLY A 243 -7.31 -14.77 0.94
N SER A 244 -7.84 -13.54 1.00
CA SER A 244 -7.76 -12.57 -0.09
C SER A 244 -6.35 -12.10 -0.37
N VAL A 245 -5.54 -11.84 0.67
CA VAL A 245 -4.11 -11.52 0.52
C VAL A 245 -3.37 -12.70 -0.11
N ALA A 246 -3.62 -13.93 0.35
CA ALA A 246 -2.98 -15.12 -0.21
C ALA A 246 -3.38 -15.36 -1.68
N ASN A 247 -4.66 -15.20 -2.02
CA ASN A 247 -5.17 -15.32 -3.37
C ASN A 247 -4.59 -14.25 -4.30
N TYR A 248 -4.41 -13.02 -3.81
CA TYR A 248 -3.71 -11.96 -4.54
C TYR A 248 -2.30 -12.39 -4.94
N PHE A 249 -1.51 -12.91 -4.01
CA PHE A 249 -0.16 -13.39 -4.30
C PHE A 249 -0.14 -14.53 -5.32
N LYS A 250 -1.08 -15.49 -5.20
CA LYS A 250 -1.24 -16.56 -6.18
C LYS A 250 -1.54 -16.00 -7.58
N ALA A 251 -2.46 -15.03 -7.69
CA ALA A 251 -2.78 -14.38 -8.97
C ALA A 251 -1.56 -13.68 -9.59
N PHE A 252 -0.70 -13.10 -8.75
CA PHE A 252 0.57 -12.49 -9.15
C PHE A 252 1.76 -13.46 -9.17
N GLN A 253 1.48 -14.75 -9.41
CA GLN A 253 2.46 -15.79 -9.73
C GLN A 253 3.50 -16.07 -8.62
N TRP A 254 3.09 -15.92 -7.35
CA TRP A 254 3.90 -16.38 -6.23
C TRP A 254 4.29 -17.86 -6.41
N GLN A 255 5.57 -18.16 -6.15
CA GLN A 255 6.18 -19.47 -6.30
C GLN A 255 6.39 -20.10 -4.91
N PRO A 256 5.62 -21.12 -4.50
CA PRO A 256 5.79 -21.75 -3.21
C PRO A 256 7.21 -22.30 -3.01
N GLY A 257 7.80 -22.05 -1.83
CA GLY A 257 9.16 -22.50 -1.49
C GLY A 257 10.30 -21.69 -2.12
N MET A 258 10.02 -20.77 -3.06
CA MET A 258 11.06 -19.90 -3.61
C MET A 258 11.39 -18.76 -2.62
N PRO A 259 12.68 -18.53 -2.29
CA PRO A 259 13.08 -17.37 -1.49
C PRO A 259 12.65 -16.06 -2.14
N THR A 260 12.29 -15.04 -1.35
CA THR A 260 11.97 -13.72 -1.89
C THR A 260 13.22 -13.06 -2.49
N HIS A 261 14.36 -13.18 -1.84
CA HIS A 261 15.60 -12.57 -2.30
C HIS A 261 16.81 -13.29 -1.73
N TYR A 262 17.98 -12.98 -2.30
CA TYR A 262 19.29 -13.43 -1.82
C TYR A 262 20.21 -12.23 -1.53
N PRO A 263 21.17 -12.37 -0.61
CA PRO A 263 22.25 -11.40 -0.46
C PRO A 263 23.10 -11.38 -1.74
N VAL A 264 23.61 -10.20 -2.10
CA VAL A 264 24.49 -10.01 -3.25
C VAL A 264 25.73 -9.22 -2.84
N ARG A 265 26.88 -9.60 -3.39
CA ARG A 265 28.13 -8.84 -3.34
C ARG A 265 28.56 -8.48 -4.76
N PHE A 266 29.67 -7.77 -4.91
CA PHE A 266 30.17 -7.40 -6.24
C PHE A 266 31.65 -7.74 -6.40
N ASP A 267 32.01 -8.21 -7.60
CA ASP A 267 33.38 -8.23 -8.12
C ASP A 267 33.62 -6.91 -8.85
N THR A 268 34.35 -5.99 -8.21
CA THR A 268 34.57 -4.62 -8.71
C THR A 268 35.30 -4.58 -10.05
N ASN A 269 36.00 -5.64 -10.46
CA ASN A 269 36.72 -5.67 -11.73
C ASN A 269 35.80 -5.97 -12.93
N LYS A 270 34.62 -6.54 -12.69
CA LYS A 270 33.64 -6.93 -13.71
C LYS A 270 32.31 -6.20 -13.58
N LEU A 271 32.15 -5.42 -12.52
CA LEU A 271 30.89 -4.81 -12.14
C LEU A 271 30.37 -3.88 -13.23
N ASN A 272 29.26 -4.25 -13.84
CA ASN A 272 28.45 -3.37 -14.67
C ASN A 272 27.16 -3.05 -13.91
N LEU A 273 27.27 -2.13 -12.94
CA LEU A 273 26.17 -1.77 -12.04
C LEU A 273 25.00 -1.13 -12.78
N ASP A 274 25.29 -0.23 -13.73
CA ASP A 274 24.26 0.44 -14.53
C ASP A 274 23.40 -0.57 -15.31
N ALA A 275 24.02 -1.58 -15.92
CA ALA A 275 23.29 -2.63 -16.63
C ALA A 275 22.45 -3.49 -15.68
N LEU A 276 22.94 -3.78 -14.48
CA LEU A 276 22.22 -4.57 -13.48
C LEU A 276 21.00 -3.81 -12.91
N LEU A 277 21.10 -2.49 -12.76
CA LEU A 277 20.03 -1.63 -12.23
C LEU A 277 19.02 -1.15 -13.29
N ALA A 278 19.36 -1.22 -14.58
CA ALA A 278 18.51 -0.72 -15.65
C ALA A 278 17.07 -1.31 -15.67
N PRO A 279 16.83 -2.60 -15.37
CA PRO A 279 15.47 -3.15 -15.30
C PRO A 279 14.68 -2.78 -14.03
N ASP A 280 15.32 -2.07 -13.09
CA ASP A 280 14.76 -1.75 -11.76
C ASP A 280 14.31 -3.01 -11.02
N ILE A 281 13.03 -3.10 -10.60
CA ILE A 281 12.50 -4.20 -9.77
C ILE A 281 12.22 -5.45 -10.61
N LEU A 282 12.16 -5.36 -11.94
CA LEU A 282 11.74 -6.46 -12.81
C LEU A 282 12.83 -7.56 -12.89
N PRO A 283 12.57 -8.79 -12.42
CA PRO A 283 13.54 -9.88 -12.55
C PRO A 283 13.78 -10.20 -14.02
N THR A 284 15.05 -10.05 -14.45
CA THR A 284 15.42 -10.09 -15.87
C THR A 284 16.59 -11.01 -16.16
N PHE A 285 17.52 -11.18 -15.21
CA PHE A 285 18.80 -11.85 -15.46
C PHE A 285 18.79 -13.30 -15.00
N SER A 286 19.25 -14.25 -15.83
CA SER A 286 19.65 -15.57 -15.32
C SER A 286 20.83 -15.43 -14.34
N VAL A 287 21.02 -16.41 -13.44
CA VAL A 287 22.19 -16.48 -12.54
C VAL A 287 23.51 -16.29 -13.30
N GLU A 288 23.67 -16.95 -14.45
CA GLU A 288 24.86 -16.80 -15.31
C GLU A 288 25.05 -15.36 -15.79
N SER A 289 24.01 -14.74 -16.35
CA SER A 289 24.11 -13.36 -16.87
C SER A 289 24.28 -12.31 -15.77
N PHE A 290 23.72 -12.58 -14.58
CA PHE A 290 23.82 -11.74 -13.39
C PHE A 290 25.26 -11.76 -12.86
N THR A 291 25.85 -12.95 -12.76
CA THR A 291 27.25 -13.13 -12.30
C THR A 291 28.27 -12.64 -13.32
N ALA A 292 28.02 -12.83 -14.62
CA ALA A 292 28.84 -12.29 -15.70
C ALA A 292 28.94 -10.75 -15.69
N LYS A 293 27.95 -10.06 -15.11
CA LYS A 293 27.93 -8.60 -14.92
C LYS A 293 28.58 -8.14 -13.60
N GLY A 294 29.25 -9.04 -12.88
CA GLY A 294 30.00 -8.74 -11.67
C GLY A 294 29.19 -8.81 -10.38
N ALA A 295 27.94 -9.29 -10.40
CA ALA A 295 27.25 -9.67 -9.17
C ALA A 295 27.80 -11.00 -8.62
N VAL A 296 27.94 -11.12 -7.32
CA VAL A 296 28.45 -12.31 -6.64
C VAL A 296 27.35 -12.88 -5.77
N LEU A 297 26.90 -14.08 -6.13
CA LEU A 297 25.92 -14.89 -5.41
C LEU A 297 26.63 -16.02 -4.67
N LEU A 298 26.06 -16.46 -3.54
CA LEU A 298 26.62 -17.51 -2.69
C LEU A 298 25.54 -18.54 -2.32
N GLY A 299 25.97 -19.78 -2.05
CA GLY A 299 25.09 -20.86 -1.59
C GLY A 299 23.93 -21.11 -2.55
N ASP A 300 22.74 -21.30 -2.00
CA ASP A 300 21.52 -21.65 -2.75
C ASP A 300 21.15 -20.64 -3.86
N ALA A 301 21.65 -19.40 -3.78
CA ALA A 301 21.43 -18.38 -4.80
C ALA A 301 22.06 -18.76 -6.16
N LEU A 302 23.12 -19.57 -6.17
CA LEU A 302 23.74 -20.08 -7.41
C LEU A 302 22.87 -21.13 -8.10
N GLU A 303 22.02 -21.82 -7.35
CA GLU A 303 21.12 -22.86 -7.87
C GLU A 303 19.74 -22.32 -8.23
N HIS A 304 19.50 -21.02 -8.01
CA HIS A 304 18.21 -20.38 -8.28
C HIS A 304 17.76 -20.62 -9.73
N LYS A 305 16.52 -21.10 -9.88
CA LYS A 305 15.86 -21.26 -11.17
C LYS A 305 14.90 -20.10 -11.39
N GLY A 306 15.12 -19.37 -12.47
CA GLY A 306 14.36 -18.17 -12.82
C GLY A 306 15.23 -16.92 -12.89
N PRO A 307 14.69 -15.81 -13.40
CA PRO A 307 15.43 -14.56 -13.47
C PRO A 307 15.52 -13.84 -12.11
N LEU A 308 16.56 -13.03 -11.95
CA LEU A 308 16.85 -12.18 -10.80
C LEU A 308 16.83 -10.70 -11.23
N ALA A 309 16.50 -9.82 -10.28
CA ALA A 309 16.69 -8.38 -10.38
C ALA A 309 17.76 -7.94 -9.38
N LEU A 310 18.62 -6.98 -9.75
CA LEU A 310 19.42 -6.27 -8.76
C LEU A 310 18.56 -5.15 -8.18
N VAL A 311 18.24 -5.25 -6.90
CA VAL A 311 17.46 -4.25 -6.19
C VAL A 311 18.38 -3.40 -5.34
N GLU A 312 18.30 -2.08 -5.52
CA GLU A 312 19.00 -1.10 -4.69
C GLU A 312 18.04 -0.39 -3.72
N LEU A 313 18.46 -0.31 -2.47
CA LEU A 313 17.82 0.50 -1.44
C LEU A 313 18.83 1.50 -0.89
N GLN A 314 18.76 2.74 -1.41
CA GLN A 314 19.53 3.88 -0.91
C GLN A 314 19.36 4.09 0.60
N ASN A 315 20.43 4.49 1.27
CA ASN A 315 20.47 4.65 2.71
C ASN A 315 20.84 6.08 3.14
N GLY A 316 20.32 7.09 2.44
CA GLY A 316 20.65 8.50 2.65
C GLY A 316 21.64 9.02 1.60
N ASP A 317 22.39 10.07 1.95
CA ASP A 317 23.44 10.60 1.08
C ASP A 317 24.58 9.55 0.98
N PRO A 318 24.85 8.99 -0.21
CA PRO A 318 25.88 7.96 -0.40
C PRO A 318 27.31 8.47 -0.20
N LYS A 319 27.51 9.80 -0.09
CA LYS A 319 28.83 10.39 0.20
C LYS A 319 29.20 10.31 1.69
N LEU A 320 28.25 10.01 2.57
CA LEU A 320 28.48 9.90 4.00
C LEU A 320 28.79 8.45 4.38
N VAL A 321 29.80 8.25 5.22
CA VAL A 321 30.18 6.94 5.75
C VAL A 321 29.01 6.30 6.50
N GLY A 322 28.72 5.02 6.24
CA GLY A 322 27.61 4.30 6.88
C GLY A 322 26.25 4.46 6.18
N ASN A 323 26.21 5.17 5.04
CA ASN A 323 25.02 5.30 4.19
C ASN A 323 25.15 4.51 2.89
N GLU A 324 25.98 3.46 2.87
CA GLU A 324 26.09 2.55 1.74
C GLU A 324 24.71 1.96 1.41
N PRO A 325 24.32 1.89 0.12
CA PRO A 325 23.06 1.27 -0.27
C PRO A 325 23.03 -0.21 0.12
N VAL A 326 21.82 -0.70 0.39
CA VAL A 326 21.58 -2.14 0.52
C VAL A 326 21.25 -2.70 -0.85
N TYR A 327 21.99 -3.72 -1.26
CA TYR A 327 21.75 -4.46 -2.50
C TYR A 327 21.24 -5.87 -2.19
N LEU A 328 20.27 -6.34 -2.99
CA LEU A 328 19.79 -7.72 -2.94
C LEU A 328 19.50 -8.23 -4.35
N ALA A 329 19.57 -9.55 -4.52
CA ALA A 329 19.11 -10.23 -5.71
C ALA A 329 17.65 -10.64 -5.51
N GLY A 330 16.72 -9.86 -6.06
CA GLY A 330 15.28 -10.09 -5.93
C GLY A 330 14.79 -11.17 -6.90
N THR A 331 13.98 -12.11 -6.41
CA THR A 331 13.36 -13.18 -7.21
C THR A 331 11.96 -12.78 -7.71
N GLN A 332 11.27 -13.70 -8.37
CA GLN A 332 9.84 -13.57 -8.71
C GLN A 332 8.98 -13.30 -7.47
N ASN A 333 9.31 -13.88 -6.31
CA ASN A 333 8.54 -13.68 -5.08
C ASN A 333 8.74 -12.28 -4.50
N PHE A 334 9.94 -11.69 -4.59
CA PHE A 334 10.09 -10.26 -4.28
C PHE A 334 9.27 -9.40 -5.23
N TYR A 335 9.33 -9.71 -6.53
CA TYR A 335 8.55 -9.00 -7.54
C TYR A 335 7.03 -9.11 -7.29
N ALA A 336 6.53 -10.28 -6.88
CA ALA A 336 5.13 -10.51 -6.51
C ALA A 336 4.68 -9.59 -5.36
N ILE A 337 5.52 -9.38 -4.34
CA ILE A 337 5.22 -8.43 -3.24
C ILE A 337 5.16 -6.99 -3.76
N THR A 338 6.02 -6.62 -4.72
CA THR A 338 5.92 -5.29 -5.33
C THR A 338 4.70 -5.08 -6.22
N ARG A 339 3.90 -6.13 -6.50
CA ARG A 339 2.61 -5.96 -7.20
C ARG A 339 1.59 -5.32 -6.29
N TYR A 340 1.66 -5.63 -5.00
CA TYR A 340 0.85 -5.02 -3.95
C TYR A 340 1.12 -3.52 -3.82
N ASN A 341 2.40 -3.13 -3.87
CA ASN A 341 2.86 -1.75 -3.97
C ASN A 341 4.20 -1.70 -4.72
N TRP A 342 4.27 -0.94 -5.84
CA TRP A 342 5.47 -0.84 -6.70
C TRP A 342 6.61 -0.10 -6.00
N SER A 343 7.25 -0.75 -5.04
CA SER A 343 8.33 -0.19 -4.23
C SER A 343 9.15 -1.30 -3.57
N SER A 344 10.45 -1.32 -3.84
CA SER A 344 11.40 -2.23 -3.18
C SER A 344 11.48 -1.98 -1.67
N TYR A 345 11.30 -0.73 -1.24
CA TYR A 345 11.31 -0.35 0.18
C TYR A 345 10.10 -0.96 0.89
N TYR A 346 8.94 -0.89 0.23
CA TYR A 346 7.73 -1.52 0.74
C TYR A 346 7.91 -3.04 0.83
N ALA A 347 8.33 -3.69 -0.26
CA ALA A 347 8.43 -5.14 -0.28
C ALA A 347 9.42 -5.67 0.76
N LEU A 348 10.59 -5.04 0.92
CA LEU A 348 11.53 -5.47 1.94
C LEU A 348 11.02 -5.18 3.37
N SER A 349 10.19 -4.15 3.56
CA SER A 349 9.56 -3.89 4.87
C SER A 349 8.52 -4.94 5.22
N VAL A 350 7.72 -5.39 4.26
CA VAL A 350 6.77 -6.51 4.41
C VAL A 350 7.51 -7.78 4.82
N ILE A 351 8.58 -8.13 4.08
CA ILE A 351 9.39 -9.33 4.34
C ILE A 351 9.99 -9.26 5.74
N HIS A 352 10.64 -8.14 6.10
CA HIS A 352 11.25 -7.97 7.40
C HIS A 352 10.24 -7.97 8.53
N LEU A 353 9.09 -7.32 8.38
CA LEU A 353 8.05 -7.30 9.42
C LEU A 353 7.53 -8.71 9.67
N GLY A 354 7.23 -9.45 8.61
CA GLY A 354 6.80 -10.85 8.70
C GLY A 354 7.81 -11.70 9.47
N GLN A 355 9.10 -11.59 9.12
CA GLN A 355 10.17 -12.34 9.79
C GLN A 355 10.28 -11.98 11.28
N GLU A 356 10.30 -10.69 11.61
CA GLU A 356 10.43 -10.23 13.00
C GLU A 356 9.24 -10.68 13.86
N VAL A 357 8.02 -10.72 13.29
CA VAL A 357 6.84 -11.30 13.97
C VAL A 357 6.99 -12.80 14.16
N ALA A 358 7.44 -13.53 13.13
CA ALA A 358 7.66 -14.98 13.22
C ALA A 358 8.70 -15.32 14.30
N ASP A 359 9.83 -14.61 14.33
CA ASP A 359 10.91 -14.78 15.30
C ASP A 359 10.44 -14.45 16.72
N ALA A 360 9.70 -13.34 16.89
CA ALA A 360 9.13 -12.96 18.18
C ALA A 360 8.15 -14.02 18.71
N ARG A 361 7.32 -14.59 17.83
CA ARG A 361 6.39 -15.67 18.17
C ARG A 361 7.12 -16.96 18.57
N GLN A 362 8.22 -17.30 17.91
CA GLN A 362 9.02 -18.48 18.27
C GLN A 362 9.64 -18.34 19.67
N LYS A 363 10.08 -17.15 20.06
CA LYS A 363 10.65 -16.89 21.41
C LYS A 363 9.64 -16.99 22.55
N LEU A 364 8.34 -16.97 22.25
CA LEU A 364 7.25 -17.10 23.24
C LEU A 364 6.77 -18.55 23.42
N ARG A 365 7.20 -19.47 22.55
CA ARG A 365 6.95 -20.91 22.65
C ARG A 365 8.11 -21.57 23.39
#